data_AF-A0A183JT19-F1
#
_entry.id   AF-A0A183JT19-F1
#
_cell.length_a   1.000
_cell.length_b   1.000
_cell.length_c   1.000
_cell.angle_alpha   90.00
_cell.angle_beta   90.00
_cell.angle_gamma   90.00
#
_symmetry.space_group_name_H-M   'P 1'
#
loop_
_entity.id
_entity.type
_entity.pdbx_description
1 polymer ?
#
loop_
_entity_poly.entity_id
_entity_poly.type
_entity_poly.pdbx_seq_one_letter_code
_entity_poly.pdbx_strand_id
1 'polypeptide(L)'
;MLSKEASNTLTGWESHRSRIIKASFETKKEGITMNVIQCYAPTNSSNDDNKDQFYERLQSIIAKCPRNDLTILIGGLNVKAEWKTSDMKISWDNMD
;
A
#
# COMPACT_ATOMS: atom_id res chain seq x y z
N MET A 1 3.69 -15.48 6.97
CA MET A 1 5.13 -15.31 7.28
C MET A 1 5.86 -15.06 5.97
N LEU A 2 6.78 -14.10 5.88
CA LEU A 2 7.53 -13.86 4.64
C LEU A 2 8.46 -15.04 4.32
N SER A 3 8.75 -15.25 3.04
CA SER A 3 9.80 -16.19 2.64
C SER A 3 11.17 -15.70 3.11
N LYS A 4 12.14 -16.60 3.23
CA LYS A 4 13.52 -16.22 3.60
C LYS A 4 14.14 -15.21 2.63
N GLU A 5 13.87 -15.37 1.34
CA GLU A 5 14.34 -14.45 0.29
C GLU A 5 13.71 -13.05 0.44
N ALA A 6 12.40 -12.98 0.68
CA ALA A 6 11.71 -11.71 0.93
C ALA A 6 12.17 -11.04 2.24
N SER A 7 12.42 -11.84 3.29
CA SER A 7 12.91 -11.32 4.56
C SER A 7 14.32 -10.73 4.44
N ASN A 8 15.19 -11.31 3.61
CA ASN A 8 16.56 -10.83 3.41
C ASN A 8 16.62 -9.53 2.59
N THR A 9 15.59 -9.27 1.79
CA THR A 9 15.50 -8.07 0.93
C THR A 9 14.67 -6.95 1.56
N LEU A 10 14.01 -7.20 2.69
CA LEU A 10 13.24 -6.20 3.43
C LEU A 10 14.19 -5.13 3.98
N THR A 11 14.09 -3.91 3.45
CA THR A 11 14.91 -2.76 3.88
C THR A 11 14.28 -1.96 5.00
N GLY A 12 12.95 -2.04 5.13
CA GLY A 12 12.23 -1.37 6.20
C GLY A 12 10.74 -1.65 6.14
N TRP A 13 10.10 -1.51 7.29
CA TRP A 13 8.64 -1.51 7.36
C TRP A 13 8.15 -0.45 8.33
N GLU A 14 6.97 0.08 8.05
CA GLU A 14 6.36 1.19 8.75
C GLU A 14 4.88 0.85 8.98
N SER A 15 4.39 0.97 10.22
CA SER A 15 2.95 0.97 10.49
C SER A 15 2.46 2.40 10.62
N HIS A 16 1.41 2.74 9.87
CA HIS A 16 0.80 4.07 9.86
C HIS A 16 -0.58 4.06 10.55
N ARG A 17 -0.69 3.25 11.62
CA ARG A 17 -1.89 2.78 12.38
C ARG A 17 -2.35 1.38 11.99
N SER A 18 -3.39 0.87 12.68
CA SER A 18 -3.88 -0.52 12.60
C SER A 18 -4.33 -1.00 11.22
N ARG A 19 -4.44 -0.10 10.23
CA ARG A 19 -5.02 -0.39 8.92
C ARG A 19 -4.12 -0.06 7.73
N ILE A 20 -2.90 0.43 7.95
CA ILE A 20 -1.95 0.69 6.87
C ILE A 20 -0.56 0.26 7.33
N ILE A 21 0.04 -0.65 6.56
CA ILE A 21 1.42 -1.11 6.72
C ILE A 21 2.12 -0.87 5.39
N LYS A 22 3.31 -0.30 5.43
CA LYS A 22 4.21 -0.20 4.29
C LYS A 22 5.42 -1.08 4.58
N ALA A 23 5.85 -1.86 3.61
CA ALA A 23 7.11 -2.60 3.64
C ALA A 23 7.87 -2.30 2.35
N SER A 24 9.18 -2.10 2.46
CA SER A 24 10.07 -1.77 1.35
C SER A 24 11.05 -2.91 1.16
N PHE A 25 11.26 -3.32 -0.09
CA PHE A 25 12.13 -4.43 -0.45
C PHE A 25 13.11 -4.00 -1.53
N GLU A 26 14.39 -4.35 -1.39
CA GLU A 26 15.35 -4.23 -2.47
C GLU A 26 14.98 -5.19 -3.60
N THR A 27 14.96 -4.67 -4.83
CA THR A 27 14.79 -5.50 -6.01
C THR A 27 16.15 -5.91 -6.56
N LYS A 28 16.18 -6.92 -7.44
CA LYS A 28 17.40 -7.30 -8.15
C LYS A 28 17.92 -6.22 -9.11
N LYS A 29 17.09 -5.22 -9.43
CA LYS A 29 17.48 -4.07 -10.25
C LYS A 29 17.98 -2.96 -9.35
N GLU A 30 19.26 -2.63 -9.50
CA GLU A 30 19.91 -1.57 -8.73
C GLU A 30 19.17 -0.24 -8.87
N GLY A 31 19.03 0.47 -7.74
CA GLY A 31 18.33 1.75 -7.67
C GLY A 31 16.80 1.65 -7.78
N ILE A 32 16.22 0.44 -7.77
CA ILE A 32 14.76 0.24 -7.70
C ILE A 32 14.42 -0.51 -6.41
N THR A 33 13.57 0.11 -5.60
CA THR A 33 12.92 -0.51 -4.45
C THR A 33 11.49 -0.90 -4.82
N MET A 34 11.00 -1.98 -4.20
CA MET A 34 9.60 -2.39 -4.24
C MET A 34 8.93 -2.03 -2.92
N ASN A 35 7.98 -1.11 -2.96
CA ASN A 35 7.13 -0.71 -1.84
C ASN A 35 5.83 -1.51 -1.91
N VAL A 36 5.55 -2.30 -0.87
CA VAL A 36 4.26 -2.99 -0.69
C VAL A 36 3.50 -2.26 0.40
N ILE A 37 2.37 -1.66 0.03
CA ILE A 37 1.47 -0.99 0.97
C ILE A 37 0.27 -1.90 1.15
N GLN A 38 0.16 -2.49 2.33
CA GLN A 38 -1.04 -3.21 2.73
C GLN A 38 -1.99 -2.24 3.44
N CYS A 39 -3.24 -2.18 2.99
CA CYS A 39 -4.24 -1.35 3.64
C CYS A 39 -5.59 -2.04 3.76
N TYR A 40 -6.32 -1.72 4.82
CA TYR A 40 -7.69 -2.17 5.03
C TYR A 40 -8.60 -0.96 5.18
N ALA A 41 -9.52 -0.77 4.24
CA ALA A 41 -10.39 0.39 4.25
C ALA A 41 -11.25 0.44 5.52
N PRO A 42 -11.62 1.64 5.98
CA PRO A 42 -12.62 1.78 7.03
C PRO A 42 -13.95 1.13 6.64
N THR A 43 -14.69 0.63 7.63
CA THR A 43 -16.02 0.03 7.42
C THR A 43 -17.00 1.10 6.92
N ASN A 44 -18.05 0.68 6.19
CA ASN A 44 -19.07 1.62 5.70
C ASN A 44 -19.76 2.39 6.84
N SER A 45 -19.83 1.80 8.04
CA SER A 45 -20.36 2.39 9.26
C SER A 45 -19.42 3.40 9.95
N SER A 46 -18.17 3.54 9.50
CA SER A 46 -17.29 4.60 10.00
C SER A 46 -17.80 5.97 9.54
N ASN A 47 -17.60 7.00 10.37
CA ASN A 47 -17.93 8.37 10.00
C ASN A 47 -17.04 8.84 8.82
N ASP A 48 -17.52 9.85 8.09
CA ASP A 48 -16.83 10.30 6.88
C ASP A 48 -15.49 10.96 7.20
N ASP A 49 -15.36 11.70 8.31
CA ASP A 49 -14.07 12.25 8.76
C ASP A 49 -12.98 11.18 8.96
N ASN A 50 -13.31 10.01 9.53
CA ASN A 50 -12.34 8.92 9.69
C ASN A 50 -12.00 8.27 8.35
N LYS A 51 -12.93 8.24 7.39
CA LYS A 51 -12.66 7.75 6.02
C LYS A 51 -11.72 8.72 5.30
N ASP A 52 -12.03 10.01 5.33
CA ASP A 52 -11.24 11.03 4.68
C ASP A 52 -9.81 11.07 5.24
N GLN A 53 -9.67 11.08 6.58
CA GLN A 53 -8.35 11.02 7.21
C GLN A 53 -7.56 9.75 6.83
N PHE A 54 -8.25 8.61 6.65
CA PHE A 54 -7.60 7.38 6.20
C PHE A 54 -7.07 7.53 4.77
N TYR A 55 -7.89 8.04 3.85
CA TYR A 55 -7.51 8.20 2.45
C TYR A 55 -6.46 9.29 2.22
N GLU A 56 -6.54 10.42 2.93
CA GLU A 56 -5.50 11.46 2.90
C GLU A 56 -4.16 10.90 3.39
N ARG A 57 -4.17 10.10 4.46
CA ARG A 57 -2.94 9.46 4.95
C ARG A 57 -2.40 8.43 3.95
N LEU A 58 -3.27 7.62 3.36
CA LEU A 58 -2.86 6.65 2.35
C LEU A 58 -2.21 7.36 1.14
N GLN A 59 -2.83 8.44 0.66
CA GLN A 59 -2.26 9.27 -0.41
C GLN A 59 -0.91 9.88 -0.01
N SER A 60 -0.77 10.36 1.24
CA SER A 60 0.51 10.87 1.75
C SER A 60 1.61 9.81 1.77
N ILE A 61 1.28 8.55 2.10
CA ILE A 61 2.24 7.45 2.08
C ILE A 61 2.66 7.11 0.64
N ILE A 62 1.69 7.01 -0.28
CA ILE A 62 1.96 6.76 -1.71
C ILE A 62 2.80 7.89 -2.31
N ALA A 63 2.51 9.16 -1.98
CA ALA A 63 3.25 10.31 -2.47
C ALA A 63 4.72 10.36 -1.99
N LYS A 64 5.03 9.68 -0.87
CA LYS A 64 6.40 9.54 -0.36
C LYS A 64 7.18 8.41 -1.06
N CYS A 65 6.51 7.52 -1.79
CA CYS A 65 7.20 6.51 -2.59
C CYS A 65 7.80 7.17 -3.84
N PRO A 66 9.09 7.00 -4.13
CA PRO A 66 9.70 7.50 -5.36
C PRO A 66 8.99 6.97 -6.61
N ARG A 67 8.80 7.82 -7.63
CA ARG A 67 8.13 7.41 -8.89
C ARG A 67 8.89 6.34 -9.68
N ASN A 68 10.21 6.24 -9.47
CA ASN A 68 11.05 5.24 -10.12
C ASN A 68 10.97 3.87 -9.44
N ASP A 69 10.40 3.81 -8.23
CA ASP A 69 10.20 2.59 -7.47
C ASP A 69 8.89 1.91 -7.83
N LEU A 70 8.86 0.59 -7.70
CA LEU A 70 7.64 -0.17 -7.84
C LEU A 70 6.79 0.00 -6.58
N THR A 71 5.57 0.50 -6.69
CA THR A 71 4.62 0.56 -5.56
C THR A 71 3.42 -0.32 -5.83
N ILE A 72 3.18 -1.27 -4.93
CA ILE A 72 2.05 -2.21 -4.98
C ILE A 72 1.14 -1.91 -3.80
N LEU A 73 -0.13 -1.59 -4.07
CA LEU A 73 -1.16 -1.44 -3.06
C LEU A 73 -1.99 -2.73 -2.98
N ILE A 74 -2.09 -3.31 -1.78
CA ILE A 74 -2.76 -4.59 -1.54
C ILE A 74 -3.76 -4.43 -0.38
N GLY A 75 -4.91 -5.08 -0.49
CA GLY A 75 -5.89 -5.20 0.58
C GLY A 75 -7.30 -4.72 0.20
N GLY A 76 -8.22 -4.77 1.16
CA GLY A 76 -9.63 -4.47 0.94
C GLY A 76 -9.88 -2.97 0.84
N LEU A 77 -9.93 -2.45 -0.39
CA LEU A 77 -10.28 -1.07 -0.68
C LEU A 77 -11.80 -0.95 -0.89
N ASN A 78 -12.53 -0.38 0.09
CA ASN A 78 -13.92 0.07 -0.11
C ASN A 78 -13.94 1.44 -0.78
N VAL A 79 -13.49 1.51 -2.03
CA VAL A 79 -13.37 2.77 -2.77
C VAL A 79 -14.63 3.02 -3.59
N LYS A 80 -15.30 4.17 -3.40
CA LYS A 80 -16.25 4.70 -4.39
C LYS A 80 -15.47 4.99 -5.67
N ALA A 81 -16.00 4.61 -6.83
CA ALA A 81 -15.35 4.40 -8.13
C ALA A 81 -14.62 5.61 -8.80
N GLU A 82 -14.09 6.57 -8.05
CA GLU A 82 -13.51 7.82 -8.56
C GLU A 82 -12.01 7.96 -8.26
N TRP A 83 -11.26 6.86 -8.17
CA TRP A 83 -9.80 6.93 -8.06
C TRP A 83 -9.16 6.74 -9.44
N LYS A 84 -8.54 7.80 -9.97
CA LYS A 84 -7.67 7.72 -11.14
C LYS A 84 -6.22 7.61 -10.68
N THR A 85 -5.60 6.47 -10.87
CA THR A 85 -4.16 6.27 -10.66
C THR A 85 -3.53 5.73 -11.94
N SER A 86 -2.72 6.54 -12.60
CA SER A 86 -2.12 6.23 -13.91
C SER A 86 -1.06 5.12 -13.86
N ASP A 87 -0.47 4.85 -12.68
CA ASP A 87 0.73 4.00 -12.56
C ASP A 87 0.62 2.91 -11.46
N MET A 88 -0.56 2.73 -10.84
CA MET A 88 -0.72 1.78 -9.73
C MET A 88 -1.33 0.47 -10.24
N LYS A 89 -0.57 -0.63 -10.19
CA LYS A 89 -1.12 -1.97 -10.43
C LYS A 89 -1.88 -2.44 -9.21
N ILE A 90 -3.21 -2.46 -9.33
CA ILE A 90 -4.12 -3.03 -8.33
C ILE A 90 -4.37 -4.49 -8.76
N SER A 91 -3.91 -5.47 -7.96
CA SER A 91 -4.22 -6.89 -8.17
C SER A 91 -5.43 -7.25 -7.30
N TRP A 92 -6.53 -7.58 -7.97
CA TRP A 92 -7.77 -8.09 -7.38
C TRP A 92 -7.85 -9.60 -7.56
N ASP A 93 -6.86 -10.37 -7.13
CA ASP A 93 -6.95 -11.83 -7.21
C ASP A 93 -7.45 -12.41 -5.89
N ASN A 94 -8.67 -12.96 -5.96
CA ASN A 94 -9.34 -13.88 -5.04
C ASN A 94 -10.04 -13.27 -3.81
N MET A 95 -11.30 -12.89 -3.99
CA MET A 95 -12.34 -13.05 -2.97
C MET A 95 -13.45 -13.93 -3.56
N ASP A 96 -13.19 -15.25 -3.58
CA ASP A 96 -14.19 -16.26 -3.22
C ASP A 96 -13.82 -16.78 -1.84
#